data_AF-A0A2N3J8X0-F1
#
_entry.id   AF-A0A2N3J8X0-F1
#
_cell.length_a   1.000
_cell.length_b   1.000
_cell.length_c   1.000
_cell.angle_alpha   90.00
_cell.angle_beta   90.00
_cell.angle_gamma   90.00
#
_symmetry.space_group_name_H-M   'P 1'
#
loop_
_entity.id
_entity.type
_entity.pdbx_description
1 polymer ?
#
loop_
_entity_poly.entity_id
_entity_poly.type
_entity_poly.pdbx_seq_one_letter_code
_entity_poly.pdbx_strand_id
1 'polypeptide(L)'
;MTITPSSDVAVLHQGGLPAEQRIADPIAMFLANELFPMMTAFWPASANQLDSNASATAQAWALMIKGFPVGQVREAVLQLAEDADRQFAPRPAEVKAAILRRAPAVKIASVGWQLSMRACEMQAVARVYEREHRVIDSLVQAELIHLLAELRQRGVTVTGRMM
;
A
#
# COMPACT_ATOMS: atom_id res chain seq x y z
N MET A 1 -23.57 53.99 48.40
CA MET A 1 -22.29 53.41 47.96
C MET A 1 -22.36 51.92 48.28
N THR A 2 -22.63 51.10 47.27
CA THR A 2 -22.96 49.68 47.44
C THR A 2 -21.97 48.90 46.58
N ILE A 3 -21.17 48.06 47.22
CA ILE A 3 -20.10 47.27 46.59
C ILE A 3 -20.70 45.94 46.18
N THR A 4 -20.73 45.64 44.88
CA THR A 4 -21.17 44.35 44.34
C THR A 4 -19.92 43.55 43.94
N PRO A 5 -19.78 42.28 44.35
CA PRO A 5 -18.60 41.47 44.04
C PRO A 5 -18.57 41.01 42.58
N SER A 6 -17.36 41.04 42.02
CA SER A 6 -16.97 40.64 40.67
C SER A 6 -17.36 39.19 40.39
N SER A 7 -18.04 38.95 39.27
CA SER A 7 -18.35 37.61 38.80
C SER A 7 -17.07 36.84 38.43
N ASP A 8 -17.03 35.64 38.99
CA ASP A 8 -16.15 34.52 38.73
C ASP A 8 -15.99 34.27 37.21
N VAL A 9 -14.80 34.53 36.67
CA VAL A 9 -14.39 33.96 35.36
C VAL A 9 -13.53 32.75 35.70
N ALA A 10 -14.18 31.58 35.72
CA ALA A 10 -13.53 30.30 35.75
C ALA A 10 -12.59 30.18 34.54
N VAL A 11 -11.30 30.42 34.76
CA VAL A 11 -10.23 29.96 33.86
C VAL A 11 -10.15 28.46 34.02
N LEU A 12 -10.96 27.73 33.25
CA LEU A 12 -10.85 26.29 33.10
C LEU A 12 -10.94 25.97 31.61
N HIS A 13 -9.78 25.87 30.98
CA HIS A 13 -9.29 24.62 30.39
C HIS A 13 -7.92 24.90 29.78
N GLN A 14 -6.87 24.76 30.60
CA GLN A 14 -5.59 24.26 30.11
C GLN A 14 -5.81 22.81 29.66
N GLY A 15 -6.45 22.65 28.51
CA GLY A 15 -6.46 21.40 27.77
C GLY A 15 -5.06 21.19 27.25
N GLY A 16 -4.25 20.43 27.99
CA GLY A 16 -2.95 19.99 27.55
C GLY A 16 -3.08 19.39 26.15
N LEU A 17 -2.48 20.06 25.16
CA LEU A 17 -2.13 19.38 23.93
C LEU A 17 -1.24 18.21 24.38
N PRO A 18 -1.60 16.95 24.07
CA PRO A 18 -0.64 15.90 24.23
C PRO A 18 0.59 16.32 23.45
N ALA A 19 1.72 16.39 24.14
CA ALA A 19 3.03 16.43 23.54
C ALA A 19 3.31 15.08 22.85
N GLU A 20 2.40 14.60 22.01
CA GLU A 20 2.80 13.93 20.80
C GLU A 20 3.60 14.98 20.06
N GLN A 21 4.92 14.87 20.22
CA GLN A 21 5.85 15.34 19.22
C GLN A 21 5.20 15.09 17.87
N ARG A 22 4.73 16.15 17.23
CA ARG A 22 4.36 16.12 15.82
C ARG A 22 5.68 15.77 15.13
N ILE A 23 5.97 14.49 15.02
CA ILE A 23 7.00 14.01 14.13
C ILE A 23 6.45 14.42 12.78
N ALA A 24 6.94 15.57 12.29
CA ALA A 24 6.49 16.13 11.03
C ALA A 24 6.68 15.04 9.98
N ASP A 25 5.61 14.67 9.29
CA ASP A 25 5.66 13.60 8.31
C ASP A 25 6.78 13.94 7.32
N PRO A 26 7.85 13.11 7.22
CA PRO A 26 8.98 13.42 6.36
C PRO A 26 8.57 13.66 4.91
N ILE A 27 7.49 13.00 4.44
CA ILE A 27 6.97 13.24 3.10
C ILE A 27 6.28 14.60 2.99
N ALA A 28 5.55 15.05 4.02
CA ALA A 28 4.90 16.35 4.02
C ALA A 28 5.93 17.49 4.04
N MET A 29 7.02 17.34 4.81
CA MET A 29 8.13 18.30 4.79
C MET A 29 8.80 18.36 3.42
N PHE A 30 9.09 17.20 2.82
CA PHE A 30 9.62 17.12 1.46
C PHE A 30 8.70 17.79 0.42
N LEU A 31 7.39 17.53 0.50
CA LEU A 31 6.40 18.10 -0.40
C LEU A 31 6.38 19.63 -0.32
N ALA A 32 6.30 20.19 0.88
CA ALA A 32 6.20 21.62 1.08
C ALA A 32 7.52 22.36 0.75
N ASN A 33 8.66 21.80 1.14
CA ASN A 33 9.95 22.49 1.07
C ASN A 33 10.70 22.26 -0.25
N GLU A 34 10.45 21.15 -0.94
CA GLU A 34 11.21 20.78 -2.13
C GLU A 34 10.32 20.54 -3.35
N LEU A 35 9.29 19.70 -3.22
CA LEU A 35 8.50 19.31 -4.39
C LEU A 35 7.63 20.45 -4.92
N PHE A 36 6.88 21.14 -4.06
CA PHE A 36 6.01 22.23 -4.51
C PHE A 36 6.78 23.38 -5.15
N PRO A 37 7.89 23.89 -4.58
CA PRO A 37 8.74 24.88 -5.25
C PRO A 37 9.28 24.40 -6.61
N MET A 38 9.60 23.11 -6.75
CA MET A 38 9.98 22.55 -8.04
C MET A 38 8.79 22.52 -9.02
N MET A 39 7.61 22.13 -8.55
CA MET A 39 6.40 22.07 -9.37
C MET A 39 5.95 23.46 -9.83
N THR A 40 6.14 24.52 -9.04
CA THR A 40 5.82 25.89 -9.48
C THR A 40 6.75 26.36 -10.60
N ALA A 41 7.99 25.86 -10.66
CA ALA A 41 8.91 26.14 -11.77
C ALA A 41 8.47 25.47 -13.08
N PHE A 42 7.95 24.24 -13.02
CA PHE A 42 7.43 23.53 -14.20
C PHE A 42 6.04 24.01 -14.62
N TRP A 43 5.18 24.37 -13.66
CA TRP A 43 3.80 24.78 -13.90
C TRP A 43 3.46 26.08 -13.17
N PRO A 44 3.89 27.24 -13.69
CA PRO A 44 3.64 28.55 -13.08
C PRO A 44 2.13 28.84 -12.90
N ALA A 45 1.28 28.33 -13.78
CA ALA A 45 -0.18 28.48 -13.69
C ALA A 45 -0.78 27.83 -12.41
N SER A 46 -0.07 26.88 -11.80
CA SER A 46 -0.46 26.22 -10.55
C SER A 46 0.19 26.83 -9.30
N ALA A 47 1.04 27.86 -9.43
CA ALA A 47 1.79 28.42 -8.31
C ALA A 47 0.88 28.83 -7.13
N ASN A 48 -0.22 29.53 -7.42
CA ASN A 48 -1.17 29.94 -6.39
C ASN A 48 -1.79 28.74 -5.63
N GLN A 49 -2.04 27.62 -6.31
CA GLN A 49 -2.62 26.43 -5.68
C GLN A 49 -1.63 25.71 -4.76
N LEU A 50 -0.34 25.76 -5.12
CA LEU A 50 0.74 25.08 -4.40
C LEU A 50 1.28 25.93 -3.24
N ASP A 51 1.27 27.25 -3.37
CA ASP A 51 1.90 28.18 -2.42
C ASP A 51 0.93 28.69 -1.32
N SER A 52 -0.34 28.99 -1.66
CA SER A 52 -1.29 29.65 -0.74
C SER A 52 -1.46 28.93 0.62
N ASN A 53 -1.26 27.62 0.67
CA ASN A 53 -1.16 26.86 1.91
C ASN A 53 -0.31 25.59 1.71
N ALA A 54 0.97 25.78 1.41
CA ALA A 54 1.90 24.68 1.11
C ALA A 54 1.91 23.60 2.21
N SER A 55 1.87 23.99 3.49
CA SER A 55 1.90 23.04 4.61
C SER A 55 0.65 22.15 4.69
N ALA A 56 -0.56 22.73 4.62
CA ALA A 56 -1.78 21.93 4.67
C ALA A 56 -1.96 21.09 3.39
N THR A 57 -1.58 21.66 2.24
CA THR A 57 -1.62 20.95 0.95
C THR A 57 -0.65 19.76 0.97
N ALA A 58 0.56 19.94 1.51
CA ALA A 58 1.53 18.87 1.66
C ALA A 58 1.05 17.77 2.60
N GLN A 59 0.38 18.10 3.71
CA GLN A 59 -0.23 17.12 4.60
C GLN A 59 -1.34 16.33 3.90
N ALA A 60 -2.20 16.99 3.14
CA ALA A 60 -3.26 16.31 2.38
C ALA A 60 -2.68 15.36 1.31
N TRP A 61 -1.64 15.79 0.61
CA TRP A 61 -0.91 14.96 -0.33
C TRP A 61 -0.26 13.77 0.37
N ALA A 62 0.44 14.00 1.48
CA ALA A 62 1.13 12.97 2.27
C ALA A 62 0.22 11.80 2.63
N LEU A 63 -1.05 12.08 2.98
CA LEU A 63 -2.04 11.03 3.24
C LEU A 63 -2.35 10.16 2.01
N MET A 64 -2.37 10.76 0.81
CA MET A 64 -2.71 10.06 -0.44
C MET A 64 -1.57 9.21 -1.00
N ILE A 65 -0.33 9.69 -0.84
CA ILE A 65 0.90 9.06 -1.35
C ILE A 65 1.74 8.42 -0.23
N LYS A 66 1.13 8.20 0.94
CA LYS A 66 1.77 7.53 2.07
C LYS A 66 2.32 6.17 1.64
N GLY A 67 3.56 5.88 2.06
CA GLY A 67 4.25 4.63 1.77
C GLY A 67 5.10 4.65 0.49
N PHE A 68 5.02 5.69 -0.34
CA PHE A 68 5.96 5.87 -1.45
C PHE A 68 7.22 6.62 -1.00
N PRO A 69 8.42 6.16 -1.39
CA PRO A 69 9.66 6.89 -1.14
C PRO A 69 9.65 8.26 -1.82
N VAL A 70 10.21 9.28 -1.17
CA VAL A 70 10.31 10.66 -1.72
C VAL A 70 10.98 10.71 -3.10
N GLY A 71 11.96 9.84 -3.35
CA GLY A 71 12.60 9.70 -4.66
C GLY A 71 11.63 9.26 -5.75
N GLN A 72 10.76 8.27 -5.48
CA GLN A 72 9.76 7.82 -6.46
C GLN A 72 8.72 8.90 -6.76
N VAL A 73 8.34 9.67 -5.74
CA VAL A 73 7.41 10.80 -5.90
C VAL A 73 8.03 11.87 -6.79
N ARG A 74 9.28 12.27 -6.52
CA ARG A 74 10.01 13.24 -7.35
C ARG A 74 10.13 12.79 -8.80
N GLU A 75 10.57 11.55 -9.00
CA GLU A 75 10.74 10.97 -10.33
C GLU A 75 9.44 10.91 -11.13
N ALA A 76 8.33 10.58 -10.47
CA ALA A 76 7.01 10.60 -11.11
C ALA A 76 6.58 12.01 -11.54
N VAL A 77 6.86 13.03 -10.71
CA VAL A 77 6.59 14.43 -11.08
C VAL A 77 7.47 14.90 -12.23
N LEU A 78 8.76 14.58 -12.21
CA LEU A 78 9.69 14.93 -13.31
C LEU A 78 9.26 14.32 -14.64
N GLN A 79 8.84 13.05 -14.63
CA GLN A 79 8.32 12.42 -15.83
C GLN A 79 7.04 13.11 -16.34
N LEU A 80 6.13 13.50 -15.43
CA LEU A 80 4.92 14.23 -15.82
C LEU A 80 5.23 15.64 -16.36
N ALA A 81 6.40 16.20 -16.03
CA ALA A 81 6.88 17.46 -16.59
C ALA A 81 7.47 17.32 -18.00
N GLU A 82 7.77 16.11 -18.47
CA GLU A 82 8.18 15.87 -19.87
C GLU A 82 7.01 16.06 -20.85
N ASP A 83 5.78 16.04 -20.36
CA ASP A 83 4.57 16.32 -21.15
C ASP A 83 4.43 17.84 -21.40
N ALA A 84 4.90 18.28 -22.57
CA ALA A 84 4.92 19.69 -22.97
C ALA A 84 3.53 20.34 -23.10
N ASP A 85 2.47 19.54 -23.28
CA ASP A 85 1.10 20.06 -23.43
C ASP A 85 0.43 20.31 -22.06
N ARG A 86 1.03 19.83 -20.98
CA ARG A 86 0.49 19.97 -19.62
C ARG A 86 0.69 21.39 -19.09
N GLN A 87 -0.42 22.10 -18.92
CA GLN A 87 -0.44 23.47 -18.41
C GLN A 87 -0.43 23.57 -16.87
N PHE A 88 -0.90 22.52 -16.16
CA PHE A 88 -1.08 22.54 -14.72
C PHE A 88 -0.32 21.41 -14.01
N ALA A 89 0.11 21.70 -12.78
CA ALA A 89 0.75 20.76 -11.89
C ALA A 89 -0.09 19.48 -11.70
N PRO A 90 0.54 18.30 -11.68
CA PRO A 90 -0.19 17.05 -11.48
C PRO A 90 -0.82 16.98 -10.10
N ARG A 91 -1.99 16.34 -10.02
CA ARG A 91 -2.66 16.04 -8.75
C ARG A 91 -1.97 14.86 -8.05
N PRO A 92 -2.10 14.72 -6.71
CA PRO A 92 -1.48 13.62 -5.98
C PRO A 92 -1.93 12.23 -6.48
N ALA A 93 -3.17 12.11 -6.97
CA ALA A 93 -3.67 10.88 -7.60
C ALA A 93 -2.96 10.54 -8.92
N GLU A 94 -2.60 11.54 -9.73
CA GLU A 94 -1.87 11.34 -10.99
C GLU A 94 -0.43 10.92 -10.71
N VAL A 95 0.21 11.55 -9.72
CA VAL A 95 1.56 11.17 -9.24
C VAL A 95 1.55 9.73 -8.74
N LYS A 96 0.57 9.37 -7.90
CA LYS A 96 0.38 7.98 -7.44
C LYS A 96 0.22 7.00 -8.60
N ALA A 97 -0.61 7.36 -9.59
CA ALA A 97 -0.81 6.51 -10.77
C ALA A 97 0.48 6.35 -11.59
N ALA A 98 1.26 7.42 -11.76
CA ALA A 98 2.55 7.37 -12.44
C ALA A 98 3.56 6.46 -11.71
N ILE A 99 3.64 6.55 -10.38
CA ILE A 99 4.46 5.65 -9.56
C ILE A 99 4.02 4.19 -9.74
N LEU A 100 2.72 3.91 -9.68
CA LEU A 100 2.18 2.55 -9.81
C LEU A 100 2.35 1.97 -11.23
N ARG A 101 2.26 2.80 -12.28
CA ARG A 101 2.54 2.39 -13.66
C ARG A 101 4.01 2.02 -13.87
N ARG A 102 4.91 2.70 -13.15
CA ARG A 102 6.35 2.48 -13.17
C ARG A 102 6.83 1.39 -12.24
N ALA A 103 6.07 1.07 -11.19
CA ALA A 103 6.35 -0.08 -10.36
C ALA A 103 6.56 -1.24 -11.33
N PRO A 104 7.70 -1.96 -11.26
CA PRO A 104 7.87 -3.14 -12.08
C PRO A 104 6.59 -3.92 -11.87
N ALA A 105 5.89 -4.27 -12.95
CA ALA A 105 4.74 -5.15 -12.85
C ALA A 105 5.25 -6.26 -11.96
N VAL A 106 4.78 -6.29 -10.70
CA VAL A 106 4.94 -7.47 -9.89
C VAL A 106 4.16 -8.41 -10.77
N LYS A 107 4.88 -9.17 -11.58
CA LYS A 107 4.42 -10.42 -12.08
C LYS A 107 4.21 -11.16 -10.78
N ILE A 108 3.06 -10.91 -10.17
CA ILE A 108 2.25 -11.92 -9.56
C ILE A 108 2.03 -12.81 -10.78
N ALA A 109 3.05 -13.64 -11.10
CA ALA A 109 2.87 -14.82 -11.89
C ALA A 109 1.61 -15.36 -11.27
N SER A 110 0.53 -15.41 -12.06
CA SER A 110 -0.78 -15.88 -11.63
C SER A 110 -0.48 -16.92 -10.59
N VAL A 111 -0.79 -16.65 -9.31
CA VAL A 111 -0.52 -17.63 -8.26
C VAL A 111 -1.52 -18.72 -8.57
N GLY A 112 -1.16 -19.56 -9.54
CA GLY A 112 -1.80 -20.81 -9.81
C GLY A 112 -1.76 -21.46 -8.46
N TRP A 113 -2.94 -21.85 -7.99
CA TRP A 113 -3.16 -22.45 -6.69
C TRP A 113 -1.95 -23.30 -6.33
N GLN A 114 -1.27 -22.96 -5.24
CA GLN A 114 -0.09 -23.69 -4.79
C GLN A 114 -0.53 -24.64 -3.69
N LEU A 115 -0.18 -25.92 -3.83
CA LEU A 115 -0.47 -26.93 -2.82
C LEU A 115 0.83 -27.60 -2.41
N SER A 116 1.04 -27.81 -1.11
CA SER A 116 2.24 -28.52 -0.66
C SER A 116 2.11 -30.02 -0.96
N MET A 117 3.24 -30.68 -1.19
CA MET A 117 3.29 -32.13 -1.36
C MET A 117 2.70 -32.87 -0.14
N ARG A 118 2.94 -32.34 1.08
CA ARG A 118 2.34 -32.87 2.32
C ARG A 118 0.82 -32.77 2.34
N ALA A 119 0.25 -31.69 1.83
CA ALA A 119 -1.19 -31.58 1.72
C ALA A 119 -1.76 -32.59 0.70
N CYS A 120 -1.02 -32.86 -0.39
CA CYS A 120 -1.41 -33.89 -1.36
C CYS A 120 -1.39 -35.28 -0.71
N GLU A 121 -0.35 -35.61 0.07
CA GLU A 121 -0.25 -36.88 0.81
C GLU A 121 -1.38 -37.04 1.82
N MET A 122 -1.67 -36.00 2.62
CA MET A 122 -2.79 -36.02 3.57
C MET A 122 -4.14 -36.24 2.87
N GLN A 123 -4.35 -35.60 1.72
CA GLN A 123 -5.57 -35.78 0.94
C GLN A 123 -5.67 -37.18 0.34
N ALA A 124 -4.57 -37.76 -0.14
CA ALA A 124 -4.53 -39.14 -0.63
C ALA A 124 -4.85 -40.14 0.49
N VAL A 125 -4.26 -39.95 1.68
CA VAL A 125 -4.58 -40.76 2.86
C VAL A 125 -6.05 -40.65 3.24
N ALA A 126 -6.61 -39.44 3.26
CA ALA A 126 -8.01 -39.21 3.58
C ALA A 126 -8.95 -39.93 2.58
N ARG A 127 -8.71 -39.79 1.27
CA ARG A 127 -9.50 -40.46 0.23
C ARG A 127 -9.44 -41.98 0.32
N VAL A 128 -8.26 -42.55 0.60
CA VAL A 128 -8.10 -44.00 0.79
C VAL A 128 -8.82 -44.47 2.05
N TYR A 129 -8.70 -43.71 3.14
CA TYR A 129 -9.39 -44.04 4.39
C TYR A 129 -10.91 -44.00 4.24
N GLU A 130 -11.46 -43.00 3.55
CA GLU A 130 -12.90 -42.92 3.28
C GLU A 130 -13.42 -44.10 2.44
N ARG A 131 -12.62 -44.58 1.48
CA ARG A 131 -13.00 -45.69 0.59
C ARG A 131 -12.85 -47.06 1.25
N GLU A 132 -11.69 -47.30 1.86
CA GLU A 132 -11.28 -48.65 2.33
C GLU A 132 -11.43 -48.82 3.85
N HIS A 133 -11.72 -47.73 4.58
CA HIS A 133 -11.74 -47.67 6.05
C HIS A 133 -10.43 -48.14 6.70
N ARG A 134 -9.35 -48.20 5.91
CA ARG A 134 -8.00 -48.62 6.25
C ARG A 134 -7.02 -47.87 5.37
N VAL A 135 -5.88 -47.49 5.93
CA VAL A 135 -4.81 -46.83 5.18
C VAL A 135 -3.82 -47.90 4.74
N ILE A 136 -3.72 -48.11 3.42
CA ILE A 136 -2.80 -49.07 2.81
C ILE A 136 -1.83 -48.28 1.93
N ASP A 137 -0.53 -48.36 2.21
CA ASP A 137 0.50 -47.53 1.56
C ASP A 137 0.49 -47.63 0.03
N SER A 138 0.28 -48.83 -0.52
CA SER A 138 0.19 -49.03 -1.96
C SER A 138 -0.99 -48.31 -2.60
N LEU A 139 -2.13 -48.24 -1.91
CA LEU A 139 -3.32 -47.50 -2.36
C LEU A 139 -3.13 -45.99 -2.20
N VAL A 140 -2.48 -45.56 -1.12
CA VAL A 140 -2.15 -44.13 -0.90
C VAL A 140 -1.23 -43.62 -1.99
N GLN A 141 -0.21 -44.40 -2.38
CA GLN A 141 0.69 -44.02 -3.48
C GLN A 141 -0.04 -43.92 -4.83
N ALA A 142 -0.92 -44.88 -5.14
CA ALA A 142 -1.73 -44.84 -6.36
C ALA A 142 -2.66 -43.61 -6.38
N GLU A 143 -3.34 -43.32 -5.26
CA GLU A 143 -4.23 -42.17 -5.11
C GLU A 143 -3.47 -40.84 -5.18
N LEU A 144 -2.26 -40.78 -4.61
CA LEU A 144 -1.39 -39.62 -4.66
C LEU A 144 -0.94 -39.30 -6.09
N ILE A 145 -0.57 -40.31 -6.88
CA ILE A 145 -0.24 -40.14 -8.30
C ILE A 145 -1.43 -39.59 -9.07
N HIS A 146 -2.63 -40.13 -8.81
CA HIS A 146 -3.86 -39.65 -9.44
C HIS A 146 -4.16 -38.19 -9.07
N LEU A 147 -4.05 -37.85 -7.79
CA LEU A 147 -4.24 -36.49 -7.29
C LEU A 147 -3.25 -35.50 -7.92
N LEU A 148 -1.97 -35.85 -8.01
CA LEU A 148 -0.97 -34.98 -8.65
C LEU A 148 -1.27 -34.74 -10.14
N ALA A 149 -1.78 -35.76 -10.84
CA ALA A 149 -2.22 -35.62 -12.23
C ALA A 149 -3.44 -34.69 -12.37
N GLU A 150 -4.46 -34.84 -11.51
CA GLU A 150 -5.62 -33.93 -11.44
C GLU A 150 -5.18 -32.48 -11.21
N LEU A 151 -4.30 -32.25 -10.24
CA LEU A 151 -3.81 -30.92 -9.87
C LEU A 151 -3.01 -30.29 -11.02
N ARG A 152 -2.18 -31.09 -11.70
CA ARG A 152 -1.42 -30.63 -12.87
C ARG A 152 -2.35 -30.22 -14.02
N GLN A 153 -3.40 -30.99 -14.29
CA GLN A 153 -4.40 -30.64 -15.32
C GLN A 153 -5.15 -29.34 -14.97
N ARG A 154 -5.37 -29.09 -13.68
CA ARG A 154 -6.01 -27.87 -13.16
C ARG A 154 -5.06 -26.66 -13.07
N GLY A 155 -3.79 -26.81 -13.47
CA GLY A 155 -2.79 -25.75 -13.41
C GLY A 155 -2.32 -25.40 -12.00
N VAL A 156 -2.53 -26.29 -11.03
CA VAL A 156 -2.05 -26.14 -9.65
C VAL A 156 -0.57 -26.48 -9.61
N THR A 157 0.22 -25.63 -8.94
CA THR A 157 1.65 -25.91 -8.73
C THR A 157 1.85 -26.62 -7.39
N VAL A 158 2.42 -27.82 -7.43
CA VAL A 158 2.74 -28.55 -6.19
C VAL A 158 4.16 -28.22 -5.74
N THR A 159 4.32 -27.84 -4.48
CA THR A 159 5.62 -27.49 -3.90
C THR A 159 6.10 -28.57 -2.92
N GLY A 160 7.38 -28.96 -3.02
CA GLY A 160 7.99 -30.02 -2.20
C GLY A 160 8.43 -31.24 -3.01
N ARG A 161 8.95 -32.26 -2.33
CA ARG A 161 9.34 -33.54 -2.92
C ARG A 161 8.54 -34.66 -2.28
N MET A 162 8.24 -35.68 -3.08
CA MET A 162 7.70 -36.97 -2.61
C MET A 162 8.74 -37.61 -1.69
N MET A 163 8.31 -38.05 -0.50
CA MET A 163 9.15 -38.86 0.40
C MET A 163 9.10 -40.33 0.03
#